data_AF-A0A8H3XDB6-F1
#
_entry.id   AF-A0A8H3XDB6-F1
#
_cell.length_a   1.000
_cell.length_b   1.000
_cell.length_c   1.000
_cell.angle_alpha   90.00
_cell.angle_beta   90.00
_cell.angle_gamma   90.00
#
_symmetry.space_group_name_H-M   'P 1'
#
loop_
_entity.id
_entity.type
_entity.pdbx_description
1 polymer ?
#
loop_
_entity_poly.entity_id
_entity_poly.type
_entity_poly.pdbx_seq_one_letter_code
_entity_poly.pdbx_strand_id
1 'polypeptide(L)'
;MQFCISIFGAPYYNLNWRLYHSNKIIICFCFWFQREKDFLQTNTLVGQFLENEGPKLQEKLQSYATDKPSYIEEFWYDSYLSYTDPVVLNFNPFFVLANDPTAARNNQVSRAASLIFSSLNFVHALRTETLEPDAFRGTPLDMSQFQRMFGTARLPTEKGFGITEKELVANLKTIKQDAQGIPVVEIAVENKDF
;
A
#
# COMPACT_ATOMS: atom_id res chain seq x y z
N MET A 1 -2.13 6.89 -3.96
CA MET A 1 -0.89 6.18 -3.55
C MET A 1 -0.53 6.67 -2.16
N GLN A 2 -1.01 5.97 -1.12
CA GLN A 2 -0.22 5.91 0.10
C GLN A 2 0.98 5.06 -0.29
N PHE A 3 2.12 5.68 -0.56
CA PHE A 3 3.38 4.94 -0.65
C PHE A 3 3.59 4.34 0.74
N CYS A 4 3.06 3.14 0.98
CA CYS A 4 3.78 2.24 1.86
C CYS A 4 5.12 2.11 1.15
N ILE A 5 6.19 2.64 1.72
CA ILE A 5 7.48 2.06 1.40
C ILE A 5 7.32 0.65 1.93
N SER A 6 7.28 -0.35 1.05
CA SER A 6 7.34 -1.73 1.49
C SER A 6 8.48 -1.85 2.47
N ILE A 7 8.16 -2.17 3.73
CA ILE A 7 9.12 -2.17 4.83
C ILE A 7 9.85 -3.51 4.81
N PHE A 8 10.43 -3.84 3.66
CA PHE A 8 11.23 -5.04 3.45
C PHE A 8 12.50 -4.89 4.29
N GLY A 9 12.71 -5.84 5.21
CA GLY A 9 13.84 -5.75 6.14
C GLY A 9 13.76 -4.56 7.10
N ALA A 10 12.55 -4.19 7.56
CA ALA A 10 12.35 -3.24 8.65
C ALA A 10 13.37 -3.50 9.77
N PRO A 11 14.40 -2.64 9.95
CA PRO A 11 15.51 -3.00 10.83
C PRO A 11 15.01 -3.21 12.26
N TYR A 12 15.38 -4.37 12.83
CA TYR A 12 15.17 -4.66 14.24
C TYR A 12 16.14 -3.81 15.05
N TYR A 13 15.69 -2.64 15.48
CA TYR A 13 16.44 -1.87 16.46
C TYR A 13 16.36 -2.59 17.80
N ASN A 14 17.50 -2.73 18.48
CA ASN A 14 17.57 -3.22 19.87
C ASN A 14 16.56 -2.44 20.72
N LEU A 15 15.85 -3.13 21.61
CA LEU A 15 14.88 -2.52 22.52
C LEU A 15 15.50 -1.30 23.20
N ASN A 16 16.70 -1.41 23.76
CA ASN A 16 17.39 -0.27 24.38
C ASN A 16 17.60 0.90 23.43
N TRP A 17 17.86 0.66 22.14
CA TRP A 17 18.04 1.72 21.14
C TRP A 17 16.72 2.40 20.76
N ARG A 18 15.65 1.62 20.52
CA ARG A 18 14.28 2.13 20.29
C ARG A 18 13.72 2.82 21.53
N LEU A 19 13.97 2.27 22.72
CA LEU A 19 13.50 2.86 23.98
C LEU A 19 14.25 4.14 24.32
N TYR A 20 15.54 4.28 24.01
CA TYR A 20 16.28 5.51 24.33
C TYR A 20 15.99 6.66 23.34
N HIS A 21 15.87 6.35 22.04
CA HIS A 21 15.57 7.37 21.02
C HIS A 21 14.07 7.54 20.76
N SER A 22 13.30 6.46 20.62
CA SER A 22 11.87 6.54 20.34
C SER A 22 11.03 6.91 21.56
N ASN A 23 11.38 6.56 22.82
CA ASN A 23 10.65 7.16 23.95
C ASN A 23 10.96 8.64 24.10
N LYS A 24 12.19 9.09 23.84
CA LYS A 24 12.44 10.53 23.77
C LYS A 24 11.58 11.18 22.71
N ILE A 25 11.39 10.55 21.55
CA ILE A 25 10.49 11.06 20.50
C ILE A 25 9.02 11.04 20.96
N ILE A 26 8.53 9.93 21.53
CA ILE A 26 7.14 9.78 22.00
C ILE A 26 6.86 10.76 23.15
N ILE A 27 7.74 10.81 24.15
CA ILE A 27 7.64 11.73 25.28
C ILE A 27 7.76 13.19 24.79
N CYS A 28 8.75 13.53 23.96
CA CYS A 28 8.83 14.87 23.38
C CYS A 28 7.60 15.23 22.55
N PHE A 29 7.03 14.28 21.81
CA PHE A 29 5.80 14.50 21.04
C PHE A 29 4.60 14.72 21.98
N CYS A 30 4.43 13.86 22.98
CA CYS A 30 3.38 13.96 24.00
C CYS A 30 3.45 15.27 24.79
N PHE A 31 4.64 15.80 25.06
CA PHE A 31 4.83 17.07 25.74
C PHE A 31 4.08 18.24 25.06
N TRP A 32 4.04 18.25 23.71
CA TRP A 32 3.35 19.32 22.97
C TRP A 32 1.83 19.16 22.92
N PHE A 33 1.31 17.95 23.11
CA PHE A 33 -0.12 17.65 22.97
C PHE A 33 -0.84 17.40 24.29
N GLN A 34 -0.12 17.21 25.39
CA GLN A 34 -0.68 16.84 26.70
C GLN A 34 -0.51 17.96 27.73
N ARG A 35 -1.45 18.02 28.68
CA ARG A 35 -1.30 18.85 29.88
C ARG A 35 -0.26 18.24 30.80
N GLU A 36 0.35 19.07 31.64
CA GLU A 36 1.46 18.68 32.53
C GLU A 36 1.14 17.44 33.39
N LYS A 37 -0.06 17.37 33.97
CA LYS A 37 -0.51 16.20 34.75
C LYS A 37 -0.52 14.91 33.92
N ASP A 38 -1.09 14.98 32.71
CA ASP A 38 -1.25 13.82 31.82
C ASP A 38 0.13 13.38 31.27
N PHE A 39 1.02 14.34 31.06
CA PHE A 39 2.41 14.10 30.65
C PHE A 39 3.23 13.38 31.73
N LEU A 40 3.14 13.81 32.98
CA LEU A 40 3.82 13.15 34.11
C LEU A 40 3.32 11.71 34.30
N GLN A 41 2.01 11.48 34.14
CA GLN A 41 1.43 10.14 34.16
C GLN A 41 1.95 9.29 33.00
N THR A 42 1.97 9.84 31.79
CA THR A 42 2.50 9.14 30.60
C THR A 42 3.96 8.75 30.79
N ASN A 43 4.80 9.64 31.32
CA ASN A 43 6.22 9.35 31.59
C ASN A 43 6.39 8.20 32.61
N THR A 44 5.58 8.20 33.66
CA THR A 44 5.58 7.13 34.67
C THR A 44 5.17 5.78 34.05
N LEU A 45 4.10 5.77 33.25
CA LEU A 45 3.60 4.56 32.58
C LEU A 45 4.60 4.02 31.55
N VAL A 46 5.25 4.91 30.80
CA VAL A 46 6.32 4.51 29.88
C VAL A 46 7.43 3.82 30.67
N GLY A 47 7.92 4.40 31.76
CA GLY A 47 8.93 3.77 32.62
C GLY A 47 8.54 2.37 33.09
N GLN A 48 7.30 2.21 33.58
CA GLN A 48 6.77 0.91 33.99
C GLN A 48 6.69 -0.11 32.83
N PHE A 49 6.35 0.34 31.62
CA PHE A 49 6.29 -0.54 30.45
C PHE A 49 7.69 -1.04 30.06
N LEU A 50 8.74 -0.22 30.18
CA LEU A 50 10.12 -0.64 29.85
C LEU A 50 10.66 -1.72 30.77
N GLU A 51 10.32 -1.65 32.06
CA GLU A 51 10.82 -2.58 33.06
C GLU A 51 10.02 -3.90 33.07
N ASN A 52 8.73 -3.84 32.75
CA ASN A 52 7.82 -4.98 32.89
C ASN A 52 7.53 -5.68 31.55
N GLU A 53 6.57 -5.15 30.78
CA GLU A 53 5.98 -5.86 29.64
C GLU A 53 6.78 -5.69 28.34
N GLY A 54 7.44 -4.55 28.17
CA GLY A 54 8.19 -4.17 26.98
C GLY A 54 9.20 -5.23 26.53
N PRO A 55 10.08 -5.75 27.41
CA PRO A 55 11.05 -6.79 27.06
C PRO A 55 10.40 -8.08 26.54
N LYS A 56 9.33 -8.54 27.20
CA LYS A 56 8.60 -9.76 26.81
C LYS A 56 7.91 -9.60 25.46
N LEU A 57 7.31 -8.43 25.20
CA LEU A 57 6.65 -8.15 23.93
C LEU A 57 7.67 -7.99 22.79
N GLN A 58 8.82 -7.39 23.06
CA GLN A 58 9.89 -7.27 22.08
C GLN A 58 10.45 -8.63 21.68
N GLU A 59 10.71 -9.51 22.65
CA GLU A 59 11.19 -10.87 22.37
C GLU A 59 10.18 -11.64 21.50
N LYS A 60 8.89 -11.54 21.84
CA LYS A 60 7.82 -12.11 21.01
C LYS A 60 7.82 -11.52 19.60
N LEU A 61 7.98 -10.21 19.46
CA LEU A 61 8.03 -9.56 18.15
C LEU A 61 9.23 -10.04 17.33
N GLN A 62 10.40 -10.19 17.94
CA GLN A 62 11.61 -10.73 17.30
C GLN A 62 11.42 -12.19 16.89
N SER A 63 10.77 -13.00 17.71
CA SER A 63 10.46 -14.39 17.35
C SER A 63 9.49 -14.47 16.15
N TYR A 64 8.40 -13.70 16.16
CA TYR A 64 7.42 -13.64 15.07
C TYR A 64 8.02 -13.16 13.74
N ALA A 65 9.02 -12.30 13.83
CA ALA A 65 9.76 -11.70 12.74
C ALA A 65 10.71 -12.65 11.99
N THR A 66 11.11 -13.77 12.62
CA THR A 66 12.18 -14.64 12.10
C THR A 66 11.80 -15.26 10.75
N ASP A 67 10.53 -15.60 10.58
CA ASP A 67 10.03 -16.33 9.41
C ASP A 67 9.35 -15.41 8.36
N LYS A 68 9.43 -14.08 8.52
CA LYS A 68 8.70 -13.12 7.68
C LYS A 68 9.61 -12.07 7.02
N PRO A 69 9.31 -11.64 5.77
CA PRO A 69 10.05 -10.59 5.10
C PRO A 69 9.90 -9.21 5.77
N SER A 70 8.75 -8.97 6.40
CA SER A 70 8.46 -7.79 7.19
C SER A 70 7.56 -8.15 8.38
N TYR A 71 7.92 -7.70 9.58
CA TYR A 71 7.16 -8.00 10.79
C TYR A 71 5.82 -7.24 10.88
N ILE A 72 5.66 -6.15 10.10
CA ILE A 72 4.51 -5.25 10.21
C ILE A 72 3.51 -5.41 9.06
N GLU A 73 3.92 -6.01 7.95
CA GLU A 73 3.13 -6.08 6.72
C GLU A 73 1.75 -6.73 6.94
N GLU A 74 1.71 -7.87 7.64
CA GLU A 74 0.46 -8.59 7.94
C GLU A 74 -0.48 -7.74 8.81
N PHE A 75 0.03 -7.19 9.92
CA PHE A 75 -0.76 -6.32 10.80
C PHE A 75 -1.27 -5.06 10.09
N TRP A 76 -0.47 -4.50 9.19
CA TRP A 76 -0.84 -3.31 8.45
C TRP A 76 -1.95 -3.64 7.45
N TYR A 77 -1.86 -4.74 6.71
CA TYR A 77 -2.94 -5.17 5.81
C TYR A 77 -4.24 -5.43 6.55
N ASP A 78 -4.18 -6.13 7.68
CA ASP A 78 -5.35 -6.40 8.51
C ASP A 78 -6.01 -5.10 8.98
N SER A 79 -5.24 -4.07 9.34
CA SER A 79 -5.81 -2.78 9.76
C SER A 79 -6.65 -2.09 8.66
N TYR A 80 -6.25 -2.20 7.39
CA TYR A 80 -7.02 -1.63 6.27
C TYR A 80 -8.21 -2.48 5.87
N LEU A 81 -8.09 -3.81 6.00
CA LEU A 81 -9.09 -4.76 5.56
C LEU A 81 -10.20 -4.98 6.60
N SER A 82 -9.88 -4.87 7.88
CA SER A 82 -10.84 -4.94 8.99
C SER A 82 -11.64 -3.64 9.19
N TYR A 83 -11.20 -2.54 8.58
CA TYR A 83 -11.87 -1.25 8.72
C TYR A 83 -13.22 -1.23 7.98
N THR A 84 -14.28 -0.84 8.70
CA THR A 84 -15.66 -0.94 8.24
C THR A 84 -16.22 0.33 7.61
N ASP A 85 -15.65 1.52 7.87
CA ASP A 85 -16.25 2.74 7.32
C ASP A 85 -15.97 2.90 5.81
N PRO A 86 -16.76 3.72 5.11
CA PRO A 86 -16.66 3.87 3.66
C PRO A 86 -15.26 4.29 3.20
N VAL A 87 -14.76 3.60 2.17
CA VAL A 87 -13.43 3.86 1.61
C VAL A 87 -13.33 5.15 0.79
N VAL A 88 -14.47 5.64 0.29
CA VAL A 88 -14.55 6.72 -0.72
C VAL A 88 -13.92 8.03 -0.24
N LEU A 89 -14.07 8.37 1.04
CA LEU A 89 -13.52 9.61 1.61
C LEU A 89 -12.34 9.35 2.54
N ASN A 90 -12.35 8.22 3.26
CA ASN A 90 -11.41 7.98 4.34
C ASN A 90 -10.06 7.44 3.85
N PHE A 91 -10.03 6.68 2.74
CA PHE A 91 -8.83 5.95 2.32
C PHE A 91 -8.42 6.13 0.88
N ASN A 92 -9.33 6.49 -0.02
CA ASN A 92 -9.03 6.52 -1.45
C ASN A 92 -8.48 7.90 -1.87
N PRO A 93 -7.15 8.08 -1.96
CA PRO A 93 -6.61 9.29 -2.55
C PRO A 93 -6.85 9.28 -4.07
N PHE A 94 -7.05 10.46 -4.64
CA PHE A 94 -7.05 10.65 -6.08
C PHE A 94 -5.98 11.64 -6.50
N PHE A 95 -5.52 11.51 -7.75
CA PHE A 95 -4.61 12.46 -8.37
C PHE A 95 -5.34 13.21 -9.47
N VAL A 96 -5.09 14.52 -9.55
CA VAL A 96 -5.51 15.33 -10.69
C VAL A 96 -4.32 15.45 -11.62
N LEU A 97 -4.45 14.89 -12.82
CA LEU A 97 -3.40 14.97 -13.83
C LEU A 97 -3.50 16.29 -14.59
N ALA A 98 -2.37 16.96 -14.76
CA ALA A 98 -2.28 18.14 -15.60
C ALA A 98 -2.71 17.84 -17.04
N ASN A 99 -3.22 18.85 -17.74
CA ASN A 99 -3.54 18.74 -19.16
C ASN A 99 -2.26 18.63 -19.99
N ASP A 100 -2.35 17.98 -21.15
CA ASP A 100 -1.25 17.98 -22.11
C ASP A 100 -1.00 19.42 -22.58
N PRO A 101 0.26 19.88 -22.65
CA PRO A 101 0.60 21.20 -23.20
C PRO A 101 0.02 21.43 -24.60
N THR A 102 -0.19 20.35 -25.36
CA THR A 102 -0.78 20.35 -26.70
C THR A 102 -2.29 20.30 -26.61
N ALA A 103 -2.98 21.41 -26.87
CA ALA A 103 -4.43 21.51 -26.78
C ALA A 103 -5.19 20.43 -27.59
N ALA A 104 -4.69 20.07 -28.77
CA ALA A 104 -5.27 19.03 -29.63
C ALA A 104 -5.29 17.63 -28.98
N ARG A 105 -4.34 17.36 -28.07
CA ARG A 105 -4.25 16.07 -27.34
C ARG A 105 -5.15 16.00 -26.11
N ASN A 106 -5.81 17.09 -25.77
CA ASN A 106 -6.75 17.15 -24.64
C ASN A 106 -8.19 16.73 -25.02
N ASN A 107 -8.43 16.27 -26.26
CA ASN A 107 -9.69 15.60 -26.59
C ASN A 107 -9.90 14.36 -25.70
N GLN A 108 -11.12 14.16 -25.20
CA GLN A 108 -11.44 13.08 -24.26
C GLN A 108 -11.04 11.69 -24.78
N VAL A 109 -11.37 11.38 -26.04
CA VAL A 109 -11.12 10.05 -26.62
C VAL A 109 -9.62 9.84 -26.84
N SER A 110 -8.93 10.82 -27.44
CA SER A 110 -7.49 10.75 -27.68
C SER A 110 -6.68 10.67 -26.38
N ARG A 111 -7.07 11.45 -25.36
CA ARG A 111 -6.43 11.42 -24.04
C ARG A 111 -6.67 10.10 -23.32
N ALA A 112 -7.90 9.60 -23.33
CA ALA A 112 -8.23 8.31 -22.73
C ALA A 112 -7.45 7.16 -23.41
N ALA A 113 -7.41 7.12 -24.74
CA ALA A 113 -6.65 6.13 -25.49
C ALA A 113 -5.15 6.19 -25.14
N SER A 114 -4.57 7.39 -25.07
CA SER A 114 -3.16 7.59 -24.71
C SER A 114 -2.85 7.12 -23.29
N LEU A 115 -3.73 7.41 -22.32
CA LEU A 115 -3.58 6.97 -20.93
C LEU A 115 -3.70 5.46 -20.79
N ILE A 116 -4.68 4.84 -21.46
CA ILE A 116 -4.85 3.38 -21.48
C ILE A 116 -3.62 2.72 -22.10
N PHE A 117 -3.17 3.19 -23.26
CA PHE A 117 -2.00 2.64 -23.93
C PHE A 117 -0.73 2.74 -23.08
N SER A 118 -0.48 3.90 -22.47
CA SER A 118 0.65 4.10 -21.56
C SER A 118 0.58 3.19 -20.34
N SER A 119 -0.62 3.00 -19.77
CA SER A 119 -0.84 2.10 -18.63
C SER A 119 -0.57 0.65 -19.02
N LEU A 120 -1.01 0.21 -20.20
CA LEU A 120 -0.75 -1.14 -20.70
C LEU A 120 0.74 -1.39 -20.94
N ASN A 121 1.47 -0.42 -21.48
CA ASN A 121 2.93 -0.52 -21.64
C ASN A 121 3.62 -0.67 -20.28
N PHE A 122 3.18 0.08 -19.26
CA PHE A 122 3.69 -0.08 -17.90
C PHE A 122 3.39 -1.47 -17.32
N VAL A 123 2.15 -1.96 -17.49
CA VAL A 123 1.76 -3.33 -17.07
C VAL A 123 2.60 -4.39 -17.76
N HIS A 124 2.86 -4.22 -19.06
CA HIS A 124 3.71 -5.12 -19.83
C HIS A 124 5.12 -5.14 -19.26
N ALA A 125 5.77 -3.96 -19.13
CA ALA A 125 7.12 -3.84 -18.61
C ALA A 125 7.28 -4.42 -17.20
N LEU A 126 6.27 -4.22 -16.34
CA LEU A 126 6.24 -4.78 -14.99
C LEU A 126 6.16 -6.32 -15.01
N ARG A 127 5.33 -6.89 -15.90
CA ARG A 127 5.15 -8.35 -16.02
C ARG A 127 6.30 -9.05 -16.72
N THR A 128 7.01 -8.36 -17.62
CA THR A 128 8.21 -8.86 -18.29
C THR A 128 9.49 -8.60 -17.49
N GLU A 129 9.38 -8.01 -16.29
CA GLU A 129 10.52 -7.66 -15.44
C GLU A 129 11.56 -6.77 -16.14
N THR A 130 11.13 -5.97 -17.11
CA THR A 130 11.99 -5.03 -17.85
C THR A 130 11.94 -3.62 -17.26
N LEU A 131 11.13 -3.41 -16.23
CA LEU A 131 11.05 -2.14 -15.51
C LEU A 131 12.23 -2.03 -14.54
N GLU A 132 13.01 -0.96 -14.66
CA GLU A 132 14.10 -0.67 -13.72
C GLU A 132 13.55 -0.48 -12.29
N PRO A 133 14.19 -1.07 -11.26
CA PRO A 133 13.76 -0.88 -9.88
C PRO A 133 13.83 0.59 -9.47
N ASP A 134 12.79 1.07 -8.77
CA ASP A 134 12.81 2.41 -8.20
C ASP A 134 13.92 2.49 -7.14
N ALA A 135 14.70 3.57 -7.16
CA ALA A 135 15.77 3.79 -6.20
C ALA A 135 15.66 5.17 -5.56
N PHE A 136 15.81 5.23 -4.23
CA PHE A 136 15.89 6.48 -3.49
C PHE A 136 17.30 6.66 -2.94
N ARG A 137 17.98 7.73 -3.35
CA ARG A 137 19.37 8.05 -2.94
C ARG A 137 20.35 6.87 -3.15
N GLY A 138 20.16 6.11 -4.24
CA GLY A 138 21.00 4.97 -4.59
C GLY A 138 20.62 3.65 -3.91
N THR A 139 19.61 3.64 -3.02
CA THR A 139 19.08 2.42 -2.42
C THR A 139 17.86 1.94 -3.21
N PRO A 140 17.84 0.69 -3.70
CA PRO A 140 16.67 0.13 -4.38
C PRO A 140 15.50 -0.01 -3.40
N LEU A 141 14.29 0.28 -3.87
CA LEU A 141 13.04 0.13 -3.15
C LEU A 141 12.37 -1.19 -3.54
N ASP A 142 11.54 -1.72 -2.64
CA ASP A 142 10.76 -2.91 -2.96
C ASP A 142 9.61 -2.58 -3.93
N MET A 143 9.51 -3.40 -4.98
CA MET A 143 8.58 -3.26 -6.10
C MET A 143 7.34 -4.17 -5.96
N SER A 144 7.21 -4.95 -4.88
CA SER A 144 6.11 -5.91 -4.68
C SER A 144 4.71 -5.27 -4.75
N GLN A 145 4.59 -3.98 -4.45
CA GLN A 145 3.33 -3.25 -4.48
C GLN A 145 2.78 -3.04 -5.89
N PHE A 146 3.66 -2.88 -6.88
CA PHE A 146 3.24 -2.68 -8.26
C PHE A 146 2.46 -3.88 -8.80
N GLN A 147 2.78 -5.09 -8.34
CA GLN A 147 2.04 -6.30 -8.70
C GLN A 147 0.57 -6.25 -8.24
N ARG A 148 0.30 -5.58 -7.12
CA ARG A 148 -1.07 -5.45 -6.58
C ARG A 148 -1.83 -4.25 -7.16
N MET A 149 -1.22 -3.45 -8.03
CA MET A 149 -1.85 -2.25 -8.61
C MET A 149 -2.80 -2.59 -9.76
N PHE A 150 -2.60 -3.71 -10.46
CA PHE A 150 -3.37 -4.08 -11.64
C PHE A 150 -4.02 -5.45 -11.49
N GLY A 151 -5.28 -5.58 -11.94
CA GLY A 151 -6.00 -6.86 -11.90
C GLY A 151 -6.41 -7.32 -10.51
N THR A 152 -6.41 -6.41 -9.53
CA THR A 152 -6.84 -6.65 -8.15
C THR A 152 -8.10 -5.85 -7.85
N ALA A 153 -8.92 -6.35 -6.90
CA ALA A 153 -10.09 -5.65 -6.39
C ALA A 153 -10.27 -5.99 -4.91
N ARG A 154 -10.80 -5.06 -4.13
CA ARG A 154 -11.19 -5.28 -2.72
C ARG A 154 -12.58 -5.91 -2.69
N LEU A 155 -12.70 -7.11 -2.13
CA LEU A 155 -13.96 -7.84 -2.07
C LEU A 155 -14.59 -7.73 -0.68
N PRO A 156 -15.90 -7.44 -0.58
CA PRO A 156 -16.61 -7.49 0.70
C PRO A 156 -16.80 -8.94 1.15
N THR A 157 -16.53 -9.21 2.43
CA THR A 157 -16.69 -10.51 3.08
C THR A 157 -17.48 -10.35 4.38
N GLU A 158 -17.98 -11.45 4.96
CA GLU A 158 -18.78 -11.39 6.20
C GLU A 158 -18.01 -10.84 7.42
N LYS A 159 -16.68 -10.91 7.41
CA LYS A 159 -15.81 -10.47 8.53
C LYS A 159 -14.99 -9.21 8.22
N GLY A 160 -15.27 -8.54 7.11
CA GLY A 160 -14.49 -7.37 6.64
C GLY A 160 -14.25 -7.44 5.14
N PHE A 161 -13.04 -7.16 4.69
CA PHE A 161 -12.69 -7.22 3.26
C PHE A 161 -11.48 -8.12 3.01
N GLY A 162 -11.46 -8.81 1.87
CA GLY A 162 -10.39 -9.73 1.47
C GLY A 162 -9.69 -9.31 0.17
N ILE A 163 -8.43 -9.72 0.02
CA ILE A 163 -7.63 -9.63 -1.23
C ILE A 163 -7.24 -11.06 -1.71
N THR A 164 -7.90 -12.11 -1.23
CA THR A 164 -7.42 -13.48 -1.39
C THR A 164 -7.37 -13.91 -2.86
N GLU A 165 -6.22 -14.42 -3.31
CA GLU A 165 -5.99 -14.91 -4.68
C GLU A 165 -7.01 -15.96 -5.11
N LYS A 166 -7.47 -16.82 -4.17
CA LYS A 166 -8.53 -17.80 -4.42
C LYS A 166 -9.87 -17.17 -4.79
N GLU A 167 -10.24 -16.06 -4.14
CA GLU A 167 -11.49 -15.34 -4.39
C GLU A 167 -11.38 -14.49 -5.66
N LEU A 168 -10.21 -13.91 -5.92
CA LEU A 168 -9.88 -13.26 -7.19
C LEU A 168 -9.99 -14.23 -8.37
N VAL A 169 -9.41 -15.43 -8.28
CA VAL A 169 -9.51 -16.46 -9.32
C VAL A 169 -10.95 -16.95 -9.50
N ALA A 170 -11.71 -17.11 -8.42
CA ALA A 170 -13.13 -17.45 -8.50
C ALA A 170 -13.93 -16.37 -9.22
N ASN A 171 -13.76 -15.10 -8.85
CA ASN A 171 -14.47 -13.98 -9.47
C ASN A 171 -14.01 -13.72 -10.91
N LEU A 172 -12.72 -13.87 -11.22
CA LEU A 172 -12.20 -13.79 -12.59
C LEU A 172 -12.75 -14.90 -13.48
N LYS A 173 -12.99 -16.11 -12.95
CA LYS A 173 -13.68 -17.18 -13.68
C LYS A 173 -15.13 -16.80 -13.98
N THR A 174 -15.84 -16.23 -13.01
CA THR A 174 -17.21 -15.73 -13.19
C THR A 174 -17.26 -14.60 -14.23
N ILE A 175 -16.39 -13.59 -14.11
CA ILE A 175 -16.30 -12.49 -15.09
C ILE A 175 -15.95 -13.01 -16.49
N LYS A 176 -15.05 -13.99 -16.61
CA LYS A 176 -14.73 -14.62 -17.90
C LYS A 176 -15.93 -15.35 -18.50
N GLN A 177 -16.74 -16.02 -17.69
CA GLN A 177 -17.98 -16.65 -18.15
C GLN A 177 -19.00 -15.60 -18.61
N ASP A 178 -19.17 -14.51 -17.85
CA ASP A 178 -20.09 -13.43 -18.21
C ASP A 178 -19.65 -12.69 -19.48
N ALA A 179 -18.33 -12.57 -19.69
CA ALA A 179 -17.75 -11.93 -20.86
C ALA A 179 -17.86 -12.77 -22.16
N GLN A 180 -18.09 -14.09 -22.07
CA GLN A 180 -18.20 -14.96 -23.24
C GLN A 180 -19.41 -14.66 -24.14
N GLY A 181 -20.39 -13.89 -23.64
CA GLY A 181 -21.58 -13.47 -24.39
C GLY A 181 -21.57 -12.03 -24.91
N ILE A 182 -20.50 -11.25 -24.64
CA ILE A 182 -20.44 -9.85 -25.04
C ILE A 182 -19.79 -9.76 -26.43
N PRO A 183 -20.45 -9.18 -27.45
CA PRO A 183 -19.81 -8.95 -28.73
C PRO A 183 -18.64 -7.98 -28.55
N VAL A 184 -17.43 -8.46 -28.80
CA VAL A 184 -16.23 -7.62 -28.88
C VAL A 184 -16.38 -6.77 -30.13
N VAL A 185 -16.79 -5.51 -29.97
CA VAL A 185 -16.68 -4.53 -31.06
C VAL A 185 -15.20 -4.12 -31.11
N GLU A 186 -14.47 -4.61 -32.10
CA GLU A 186 -13.16 -4.06 -32.45
C GLU A 186 -13.34 -2.60 -32.89
N ILE A 187 -13.00 -1.63 -32.03
CA ILE A 187 -13.10 -0.19 -32.36
C ILE A 187 -11.83 0.32 -33.06
N ALA A 188 -10.85 -0.55 -33.37
CA ALA A 188 -9.63 -0.14 -34.05
C ALA A 188 -9.48 -0.86 -35.39
N VAL A 189 -10.18 -0.39 -36.41
CA VAL A 189 -9.69 -0.52 -37.78
C VAL A 189 -8.48 0.41 -37.89
N GLU A 190 -7.31 -0.18 -38.16
CA GLU A 190 -6.10 0.55 -38.54
C GLU A 190 -6.43 1.62 -39.60
N ASN A 191 -6.32 2.90 -39.26
CA ASN A 191 -5.93 3.89 -40.26
C ASN A 191 -4.41 4.07 -40.11
N LYS A 192 -3.67 3.24 -40.86
CA LYS A 192 -2.33 3.59 -41.30
C LYS A 192 -2.51 4.76 -42.26
N ASP A 193 -2.30 5.96 -41.74
CA ASP A 193 -1.82 7.16 -42.42
C ASP A 193 -2.13 8.34 -41.50
N PHE A 194 -1.07 8.94 -40.92
CA PHE A 194 -0.84 10.35 -40.54
C PHE A 194 0.27 10.44 -39.48
#